data_AF-A0A2Z6M497-F1
#
_entry.id   AF-A0A2Z6M497-F1
#
_cell.length_a   1.000
_cell.length_b   1.000
_cell.length_c   1.000
_cell.angle_alpha   90.00
_cell.angle_beta   90.00
_cell.angle_gamma   90.00
#
_symmetry.space_group_name_H-M   'P 1'
#
loop_
_entity.id
_entity.type
_entity.pdbx_description
1 polymer ?
#
loop_
_entity_poly.entity_id
_entity_poly.type
_entity_poly.pdbx_seq_one_letter_code
_entity_poly.pdbx_strand_id
1 'polypeptide(L)'
;MVEFLNPPKLEFLNKLLPCEPNKMHRNGEDLPQVLVPVNMFNCGGIAIGTCNLHTLLDGCSGRLFQTTWAAICRGCSSAKLPCPDFFSASSCFPTINHVGKNTNEGLDGKLKIEIED
;
A
#
# COMPACT_ATOMS: atom_id res chain seq x y z
N MET A 1 23.16 -29.14 12.01
CA MET A 1 21.69 -29.15 11.80
C MET A 1 20.99 -28.30 12.88
N VAL A 2 21.44 -27.06 13.08
CA VAL A 2 20.85 -26.11 14.06
C VAL A 2 20.84 -24.67 13.50
N GLU A 3 21.60 -24.43 12.43
CA GLU A 3 21.72 -23.14 11.74
C GLU A 3 20.40 -22.66 11.11
N PHE A 4 19.46 -23.58 10.86
CA PHE A 4 18.12 -23.28 10.34
C PHE A 4 17.16 -22.72 11.40
N LEU A 5 17.53 -22.77 12.69
CA LEU A 5 16.70 -22.29 13.81
C LEU A 5 17.01 -20.86 14.22
N ASN A 6 18.11 -20.27 13.73
CA ASN A 6 18.36 -18.86 13.93
C ASN A 6 17.46 -18.07 12.99
N PRO A 7 16.60 -17.17 13.49
CA PRO A 7 15.79 -16.32 12.65
C PRO A 7 16.71 -15.59 11.67
N PRO A 8 16.45 -15.65 10.36
CA PRO A 8 17.24 -14.92 9.40
C PRO A 8 17.18 -13.43 9.76
N LYS A 9 18.33 -12.77 9.70
CA LYS A 9 18.42 -11.31 9.90
C LYS A 9 17.68 -10.62 8.75
N LEU A 10 16.38 -10.37 8.96
CA LEU A 10 15.45 -9.88 7.95
C LEU A 10 15.87 -8.52 7.37
N GLU A 11 16.61 -7.73 8.15
CA GLU A 11 17.24 -6.48 7.75
C GLU A 11 18.13 -6.60 6.50
N PHE A 12 18.71 -7.78 6.22
CA PHE A 12 19.47 -7.98 4.97
C PHE A 12 18.58 -7.96 3.73
N LEU A 13 17.29 -8.30 3.84
CA LEU A 13 16.36 -8.23 2.71
C LEU A 13 16.15 -6.79 2.24
N ASN A 14 16.32 -5.80 3.12
CA ASN A 14 16.22 -4.40 2.75
C ASN A 14 17.28 -4.00 1.70
N LYS A 15 18.42 -4.71 1.65
CA LYS A 15 19.46 -4.49 0.63
C LYS A 15 19.03 -4.93 -0.78
N LEU A 16 17.96 -5.71 -0.89
CA LEU A 16 17.40 -6.17 -2.16
C LEU A 16 16.30 -5.23 -2.68
N LEU A 17 15.94 -4.20 -1.91
CA LEU A 17 14.89 -3.25 -2.25
C LEU A 17 15.48 -1.95 -2.79
N PRO A 18 14.82 -1.27 -3.74
CA PRO A 18 15.27 -0.01 -4.31
C PRO A 18 15.03 1.18 -3.37
N CYS A 19 14.28 0.97 -2.29
CA CYS A 19 13.93 1.99 -1.31
C CYS A 19 13.82 1.39 0.08
N GLU A 20 13.91 2.25 1.09
CA GLU A 20 13.69 1.88 2.48
C GLU A 20 12.23 1.42 2.68
N PRO A 21 11.99 0.22 3.22
CA PRO A 21 10.65 -0.24 3.52
C PRO A 21 10.04 0.56 4.67
N ASN A 22 8.71 0.64 4.71
CA ASN A 22 7.93 1.31 5.76
C ASN A 22 8.24 2.81 5.94
N LYS A 23 8.85 3.45 4.94
CA LYS A 23 9.07 4.89 4.95
C LYS A 23 7.74 5.62 4.84
N MET A 24 7.48 6.51 5.78
CA MET A 24 6.34 7.41 5.71
C MET A 24 6.68 8.56 4.76
N HIS A 25 5.84 8.74 3.76
CA HIS A 25 5.98 9.77 2.75
C HIS A 25 5.02 10.93 3.03
N ARG A 26 5.41 12.14 2.59
CA ARG A 26 4.56 13.33 2.76
C ARG A 26 3.46 13.34 1.70
N ASN A 27 2.31 13.92 2.04
CA ASN A 27 1.26 14.13 1.07
C ASN A 27 1.74 15.07 -0.05
N GLY A 28 1.50 14.69 -1.31
CA GLY A 28 1.89 15.47 -2.49
C GLY A 28 3.25 15.11 -3.07
N GLU A 29 3.94 14.08 -2.56
CA GLU A 29 5.11 13.53 -3.23
C GLU A 29 4.68 12.65 -4.43
N ASP A 30 5.29 12.90 -5.58
CA ASP A 30 5.12 12.05 -6.76
C ASP A 30 5.92 10.76 -6.59
N LEU A 31 5.24 9.71 -6.11
CA LEU A 31 5.85 8.43 -5.81
C LEU A 31 5.36 7.35 -6.77
N PRO A 32 6.26 6.44 -7.21
CA PRO A 32 5.82 5.23 -7.91
C PRO A 32 4.90 4.39 -7.01
N GLN A 33 3.76 3.99 -7.55
CA GLN A 33 2.78 3.18 -6.83
C GLN A 33 3.30 1.79 -6.45
N VAL A 34 4.07 1.18 -7.35
CA VAL A 34 4.71 -0.13 -7.20
C VAL A 34 6.09 -0.08 -7.85
N LEU A 35 7.11 -0.59 -7.17
CA LEU A 35 8.43 -0.91 -7.70
C LEU A 35 8.68 -2.42 -7.57
N VAL A 36 9.28 -3.00 -8.60
CA VAL A 36 9.58 -4.44 -8.66
C VAL A 36 11.09 -4.63 -8.90
N PRO A 37 11.93 -4.61 -7.85
CA PRO A 37 13.35 -4.94 -8.00
C PRO A 37 13.55 -6.40 -8.39
N VAL A 38 14.49 -6.63 -9.30
CA VAL A 38 14.95 -7.95 -9.70
C VAL A 38 16.43 -8.04 -9.43
N ASN A 39 16.82 -8.92 -8.49
CA ASN A 39 18.21 -9.15 -8.10
C ASN A 39 18.64 -10.52 -8.60
N MET A 40 19.69 -10.57 -9.42
CA MET A 40 20.30 -11.81 -9.89
C MET A 40 21.57 -12.09 -9.10
N PHE A 41 21.73 -13.32 -8.61
CA PHE A 41 22.89 -13.75 -7.83
C PHE A 41 23.84 -14.58 -8.70
N ASN A 42 25.13 -14.57 -8.37
CA ASN A 42 26.16 -15.32 -9.11
C ASN A 42 25.89 -16.84 -9.15
N CYS A 43 25.10 -17.38 -8.21
CA CYS A 43 24.67 -18.77 -8.21
C CYS A 43 23.52 -19.07 -9.19
N GLY A 44 23.05 -18.09 -9.96
CA GLY A 44 21.89 -18.19 -10.84
C GLY A 44 20.54 -18.01 -10.14
N GLY A 45 20.53 -17.83 -8.82
CA GLY A 45 19.32 -17.50 -8.07
C GLY A 45 18.78 -16.11 -8.43
N ILE A 46 17.46 -15.91 -8.33
CA ILE A 46 16.80 -14.63 -8.56
C ILE A 46 15.93 -14.29 -7.35
N ALA A 47 16.08 -13.07 -6.81
CA ALA A 47 15.14 -12.50 -5.86
C ALA A 47 14.33 -11.39 -6.52
N ILE A 48 13.00 -11.54 -6.50
CA ILE A 48 12.04 -10.54 -6.95
C ILE A 48 11.41 -9.93 -5.70
N GLY A 49 11.59 -8.63 -5.51
CA GLY A 49 10.95 -7.88 -4.43
C GLY A 49 9.75 -7.07 -4.94
N THR A 50 8.93 -6.59 -4.02
CA THR A 50 7.85 -5.62 -4.31
C THR A 50 7.85 -4.53 -3.24
N CYS A 51 7.98 -3.27 -3.66
CA CYS A 51 7.77 -2.10 -2.82
C CYS A 51 6.56 -1.35 -3.34
N ASN A 52 5.56 -1.11 -2.51
CA ASN A 52 4.34 -0.42 -2.92
C ASN A 52 3.88 0.57 -1.85
N LEU A 53 3.09 1.55 -2.27
CA LEU A 53 2.36 2.39 -1.34
C LEU A 53 1.32 1.54 -0.61
N HIS A 54 1.34 1.57 0.72
CA HIS A 54 0.38 0.82 1.56
C HIS A 54 -1.05 1.39 1.44
N THR A 55 -1.20 2.61 0.93
CA THR A 55 -2.49 3.20 0.57
C THR A 55 -3.14 2.52 -0.63
N LEU A 56 -2.34 1.87 -1.50
CA LEU A 56 -2.83 1.18 -2.69
C LEU A 56 -3.11 -0.30 -2.43
N LEU A 57 -2.20 -0.98 -1.72
CA LEU A 57 -2.31 -2.42 -1.47
C LEU A 57 -2.13 -2.72 0.01
N ASP A 58 -3.10 -3.43 0.58
CA ASP A 58 -2.93 -4.19 1.81
C ASP A 58 -2.28 -5.56 1.55
N GLY A 59 -2.08 -6.36 2.60
CA GLY A 59 -1.47 -7.69 2.46
C GLY A 59 -2.27 -8.66 1.58
N CYS A 60 -3.60 -8.58 1.60
CA CYS A 60 -4.47 -9.47 0.83
C CYS A 60 -4.43 -9.14 -0.66
N SER A 61 -4.62 -7.87 -1.00
CA SER A 61 -4.51 -7.34 -2.36
C SER A 61 -3.10 -7.50 -2.93
N GLY A 62 -2.05 -7.29 -2.12
CA GLY A 62 -0.65 -7.54 -2.51
C GLY A 62 -0.38 -9.01 -2.85
N ARG A 63 -0.84 -9.96 -2.00
CA ARG A 63 -0.74 -11.41 -2.28
C ARG A 63 -1.48 -11.77 -3.57
N LEU A 64 -2.67 -11.23 -3.77
CA LEU A 64 -3.48 -11.51 -4.94
C LEU A 64 -2.81 -11.00 -6.21
N PHE A 65 -2.28 -9.77 -6.19
CA PHE A 65 -1.48 -9.20 -7.28
C PHE A 65 -0.30 -10.12 -7.65
N GLN A 66 0.51 -10.52 -6.67
CA GLN A 66 1.67 -11.38 -6.91
C GLN A 66 1.27 -12.75 -7.49
N THR A 67 0.21 -13.35 -6.97
CA THR A 67 -0.28 -14.67 -7.42
C THR A 67 -0.81 -14.62 -8.84
N THR A 68 -1.62 -13.60 -9.15
CA THR A 68 -2.16 -13.36 -10.49
C THR A 68 -1.05 -13.06 -11.49
N TRP A 69 -0.10 -12.17 -11.13
CA TRP A 69 1.05 -11.84 -11.97
C TRP A 69 1.88 -13.09 -12.30
N ALA A 70 2.20 -13.91 -11.30
CA ALA A 70 2.94 -15.15 -11.51
C ALA A 70 2.17 -16.17 -12.35
N ALA A 71 0.84 -16.24 -12.24
CA ALA A 71 0.01 -17.11 -13.06
C ALA A 71 0.00 -16.66 -14.54
N ILE A 72 -0.08 -15.35 -14.79
CA ILE A 72 0.01 -14.77 -16.15
C ILE A 72 1.39 -15.11 -16.75
N CYS A 73 2.48 -14.90 -16.01
CA CYS A 73 3.83 -15.22 -16.49
C CYS A 73 4.03 -16.71 -16.82
N ARG A 74 3.30 -17.61 -16.15
CA ARG A 74 3.30 -19.05 -16.47
C ARG A 74 2.40 -19.43 -17.66
N GLY A 75 1.72 -18.47 -18.30
CA GLY A 75 0.80 -18.73 -19.40
C GLY A 75 -0.51 -19.36 -18.97
N CYS A 76 -0.95 -19.13 -17.72
CA CYS A 76 -2.21 -19.68 -17.24
C CYS A 76 -3.40 -19.07 -18.01
N SER A 77 -4.38 -19.89 -18.39
CA SER A 77 -5.59 -19.43 -19.05
C SER A 77 -6.38 -18.45 -18.18
N SER A 78 -7.04 -17.46 -18.78
CA SER A 78 -7.85 -16.46 -18.06
C SER A 78 -8.87 -17.09 -17.10
N ALA A 79 -9.49 -18.23 -17.45
CA ALA A 79 -10.44 -18.95 -16.61
C ALA A 79 -9.86 -19.50 -15.29
N LYS A 80 -8.53 -19.58 -15.16
CA LYS A 80 -7.80 -20.04 -13.97
C LYS A 80 -7.15 -18.90 -13.20
N LEU A 81 -7.27 -17.66 -13.66
CA LEU A 81 -6.75 -16.51 -12.93
C LEU A 81 -7.65 -16.22 -11.72
N PRO A 82 -7.05 -15.79 -10.59
CA PRO A 82 -7.83 -15.31 -9.46
C PRO A 82 -8.75 -14.15 -9.90
N CYS A 83 -10.02 -14.21 -9.49
CA CYS A 83 -10.99 -13.14 -9.73
C CYS A 83 -11.13 -12.31 -8.44
N PRO A 84 -10.44 -11.16 -8.33
CA PRO A 84 -10.63 -10.25 -7.20
C PRO A 84 -12.07 -9.74 -7.10
N ASP A 85 -12.59 -9.69 -5.88
CA ASP A 85 -13.79 -8.93 -5.55
C ASP A 85 -13.40 -7.51 -5.14
N PHE A 86 -13.66 -6.55 -6.03
CA PHE A 86 -13.41 -5.13 -5.79
C PHE A 86 -14.64 -4.39 -5.25
N PHE A 87 -15.81 -5.02 -5.24
CA PHE A 87 -17.07 -4.33 -4.97
C PHE A 87 -17.47 -4.44 -3.50
N SER A 88 -17.31 -5.62 -2.89
CA SER A 88 -17.78 -5.84 -1.51
C SER A 88 -17.17 -4.86 -0.52
N ALA A 89 -15.85 -4.63 -0.60
CA ALA A 89 -15.18 -3.68 0.29
C ALA A 89 -15.71 -2.25 0.10
N SER A 90 -15.84 -1.78 -1.15
CA SER A 90 -16.40 -0.44 -1.43
C SER A 90 -17.86 -0.28 -0.99
N SER A 91 -18.64 -1.36 -1.02
CA SER A 91 -20.04 -1.35 -0.60
C SER A 91 -20.16 -1.28 0.92
N CYS A 92 -19.25 -1.92 1.66
CA CYS A 92 -19.23 -1.87 3.13
C CYS A 92 -18.61 -0.56 3.64
N PHE A 93 -17.68 0.03 2.89
CA PHE A 93 -16.93 1.22 3.27
C PHE A 93 -16.98 2.26 2.15
N PRO A 94 -18.13 2.92 1.94
CA PRO A 94 -18.26 3.92 0.89
C PRO A 94 -17.32 5.10 1.14
N THR A 95 -16.76 5.65 0.06
CA THR A 95 -15.91 6.83 0.13
C THR A 95 -16.68 8.00 0.73
N ILE A 96 -16.16 8.57 1.82
CA ILE A 96 -16.70 9.81 2.38
C ILE A 96 -16.20 10.95 1.50
N ASN A 97 -17.08 11.51 0.69
CA ASN A 97 -16.79 12.77 0.02
C ASN A 97 -16.63 13.85 1.08
N HIS A 98 -15.40 14.25 1.41
CA HIS A 98 -15.13 15.50 2.11
C HIS A 98 -15.39 16.69 1.18
N VAL A 99 -16.61 16.80 0.65
CA VAL A 99 -17.12 18.09 0.18
C VAL A 99 -17.28 18.92 1.45
N GLY A 100 -16.45 19.96 1.57
CA GLY A 100 -16.45 20.85 2.73
C GLY A 100 -17.88 21.25 3.08
N LYS A 101 -18.32 20.86 4.29
CA LYS A 101 -19.50 21.48 4.89
C LYS A 101 -19.13 22.92 5.19
N ASN A 102 -19.29 23.80 4.20
CA ASN A 102 -19.44 25.22 4.43
C ASN A 102 -20.84 25.41 5.03
N THR A 103 -21.06 24.97 6.26
CA THR A 103 -22.25 25.31 7.03
C THR A 103 -22.09 26.74 7.52
N ASN A 104 -22.54 27.68 6.69
CA ASN A 104 -23.03 28.97 7.14
C ASN A 104 -24.38 28.74 7.83
N GLU A 105 -24.37 28.15 9.03
CA GLU A 105 -25.54 28.10 9.91
C GLU A 105 -25.23 28.86 11.20
N GLY A 106 -26.10 29.83 11.49
CA GLY A 106 -25.86 30.94 12.39
C GLY A 106 -25.54 30.56 13.83
N LEU A 107 -24.53 31.24 14.37
CA LEU A 107 -24.32 31.40 15.79
C LEU A 107 -25.23 32.53 16.29
N ASP A 108 -26.49 32.20 16.60
CA ASP A 108 -27.23 32.97 17.62
C ASP A 108 -26.79 32.45 18.99
N GLY A 109 -25.96 33.23 19.67
CA GLY A 109 -25.34 32.86 20.93
C GLY A 109 -24.38 33.94 21.40
N LYS A 110 -24.94 34.96 22.04
CA LYS A 110 -24.26 36.08 22.72
C LYS A 110 -22.94 35.67 23.38
N LEU A 111 -21.83 36.29 22.96
CA LEU A 111 -20.72 36.66 23.83
C LEU A 111 -20.37 38.11 23.51
N LYS A 112 -20.88 39.00 24.38
CA LYS A 112 -20.49 40.41 24.46
C LYS A 112 -19.00 40.44 24.83
N ILE A 113 -18.18 41.04 23.98
CA ILE A 113 -16.88 41.59 24.41
C ILE A 113 -17.00 43.09 24.14
N GLU A 114 -17.24 43.84 25.22
CA GLU A 114 -17.12 45.30 25.23
C GLU A 114 -15.64 45.64 25.04
N ILE A 115 -15.37 46.49 24.05
CA ILE A 115 -14.09 47.20 23.90
C ILE A 115 -14.29 48.53 24.64
N GLU A 116 -13.52 48.77 25.70
CA GLU A 116 -13.24 50.13 26.17
C GLU A 116 -11.90 50.58 25.56
N ASP A 117 -11.85 51.90 25.29
CA ASP A 117 -10.91 52.67 24.46
C ASP A 117 -9.42 52.54 24.80
#